data_AF-A0A6V7YBM8-F1
#
_entry.id   AF-A0A6V7YBM8-F1
#
_cell.length_a   1.000
_cell.length_b   1.000
_cell.length_c   1.000
_cell.angle_alpha   90.00
_cell.angle_beta   90.00
_cell.angle_gamma   90.00
#
_symmetry.space_group_name_H-M   'P 1'
#
loop_
_entity.id
_entity.type
_entity.pdbx_description
1 polymer ?
#
loop_
_entity_poly.entity_id
_entity_poly.type
_entity_poly.pdbx_seq_one_letter_code
_entity_poly.pdbx_strand_id
1 'polypeptide(L)'
;IVIATDTRPSSPILYEEAVKGIKLLGIFVDIKYFEHHTTPQLHYIVKAINEKKPVDDYIQQFRRALEKSREFLNIEENKNLSPLYLDCANGVGSLWIAKYLENNGFICKNGLDVTKK
;
A
#
# COMPACT_ATOMS: atom_id res chain seq x y z
N ILE A 1 -11.04 -14.70 7.82
CA ILE A 1 -10.98 -13.27 8.18
C ILE A 1 -9.67 -12.70 7.67
N VAL A 2 -9.67 -11.46 7.18
CA VAL A 2 -8.45 -10.76 6.73
C VAL A 2 -8.20 -9.61 7.70
N ILE A 3 -6.98 -9.50 8.21
CA ILE A 3 -6.56 -8.42 9.10
C ILE A 3 -5.31 -7.77 8.52
N ALA A 4 -5.26 -6.45 8.56
CA ALA A 4 -4.06 -5.68 8.23
C ALA A 4 -3.81 -4.59 9.26
N THR A 5 -2.57 -4.15 9.35
CA THR A 5 -2.12 -3.13 10.30
C THR A 5 -1.34 -2.02 9.61
N ASP A 6 -1.39 -0.82 10.19
CA ASP A 6 -0.47 0.28 9.85
C ASP A 6 0.84 0.18 10.65
N THR A 7 1.67 1.23 10.63
CA THR A 7 2.97 1.30 11.31
C THR A 7 2.90 1.74 12.78
N ARG A 8 1.73 1.85 13.40
CA ARG A 8 1.64 2.26 14.81
C ARG A 8 2.33 1.23 15.72
N PRO A 9 3.03 1.66 16.79
CA PRO A 9 3.65 0.74 17.75
C PRO A 9 2.67 -0.22 18.43
N SER A 10 1.41 0.17 18.58
CA SER A 10 0.36 -0.65 19.17
C SER A 10 -0.21 -1.73 18.22
N SER A 11 0.08 -1.65 16.92
CA SER A 11 -0.52 -2.51 15.90
C SER A 11 -0.28 -4.01 16.13
N PRO A 12 0.93 -4.48 16.48
CA PRO A 12 1.15 -5.92 16.76
C PRO A 12 0.30 -6.42 17.93
N ILE A 13 0.24 -5.65 19.02
CA ILE A 13 -0.52 -6.00 20.23
C ILE A 13 -2.02 -6.06 19.93
N LEU A 14 -2.55 -5.06 19.21
CA LEU A 14 -3.97 -5.04 18.87
C LEU A 14 -4.36 -6.14 17.87
N TYR A 15 -3.46 -6.53 16.96
CA TYR A 15 -3.66 -7.70 16.11
C TYR A 15 -3.79 -8.98 16.94
N GLU A 16 -2.89 -9.20 17.91
CA GLU A 16 -2.95 -10.37 18.79
C GLU A 16 -4.25 -10.43 19.58
N GLU A 17 -4.70 -9.31 20.15
CA GLU A 17 -5.97 -9.24 20.88
C GLU A 17 -7.18 -9.48 19.97
N ALA A 18 -7.16 -8.96 18.74
CA ALA A 18 -8.20 -9.25 17.75
C ALA A 18 -8.26 -10.74 17.41
N VAL A 19 -7.10 -11.40 17.24
CA VAL A 19 -7.01 -12.85 16.98
C VAL A 19 -7.54 -13.65 18.18
N LYS A 20 -7.21 -13.26 19.42
CA LYS A 20 -7.76 -13.87 20.63
C LYS A 20 -9.29 -13.76 20.65
N GLY A 21 -9.83 -12.57 20.39
CA GLY A 21 -11.28 -12.34 20.32
C GLY A 21 -11.98 -13.23 19.28
N ILE A 22 -11.39 -13.39 18.09
CA ILE A 22 -11.93 -14.27 17.03
C ILE A 22 -11.93 -15.73 17.49
N LYS A 23 -10.85 -16.20 18.11
CA LYS A 23 -10.73 -17.60 18.57
C LYS A 23 -11.76 -17.96 19.65
N LEU A 24 -12.19 -16.99 20.45
CA LEU A 24 -13.25 -17.20 21.46
C LEU A 24 -14.62 -17.52 20.87
N LEU A 25 -14.85 -17.26 19.59
CA LEU A 25 -16.11 -17.59 18.91
C LEU A 25 -16.34 -19.10 18.73
N GLY A 26 -15.36 -19.95 19.07
CA GLY A 26 -15.50 -21.41 19.02
C GLY A 26 -15.61 -21.99 17.61
N ILE A 27 -15.36 -21.17 16.58
CA ILE A 27 -15.39 -21.57 15.17
C ILE A 27 -13.98 -21.63 14.59
N PHE A 28 -13.74 -22.62 13.73
CA PHE A 28 -12.49 -22.67 12.97
C PHE A 28 -12.53 -21.61 11.87
N VAL A 29 -11.68 -20.59 11.99
CA VAL A 29 -11.59 -19.48 11.05
C VAL A 29 -10.16 -19.34 10.57
N ASP A 30 -9.96 -19.40 9.26
CA ASP A 30 -8.70 -19.02 8.63
C ASP A 30 -8.48 -17.51 8.77
N ILE A 31 -7.37 -17.09 9.40
CA ILE A 31 -7.01 -15.69 9.58
C ILE A 31 -5.79 -15.38 8.72
N LYS A 32 -5.97 -14.48 7.76
CA LYS A 32 -4.89 -13.97 6.91
C LYS A 32 -4.43 -12.62 7.42
N TYR A 33 -3.15 -12.51 7.77
CA TYR A 33 -2.55 -11.29 8.31
C TYR A 33 -1.67 -10.60 7.27
N PHE A 34 -1.82 -9.29 7.16
CA PHE A 34 -1.10 -8.42 6.24
C PHE A 34 -0.50 -7.25 7.01
N GLU A 35 0.74 -7.41 7.47
CA GLU A 35 1.46 -6.37 8.21
C GLU A 35 1.79 -5.17 7.32
N HIS A 36 1.72 -3.95 7.88
CA HIS A 36 2.10 -2.72 7.20
C HIS A 36 1.37 -2.52 5.86
N HIS A 37 0.05 -2.62 5.83
CA HIS A 37 -0.75 -2.27 4.64
C HIS A 37 -1.58 -1.01 4.90
N THR A 38 -1.74 -0.19 3.87
CA THR A 38 -2.67 0.92 3.87
C THR A 38 -4.12 0.42 3.93
N THR A 39 -5.04 1.24 4.45
CA THR A 39 -6.47 0.90 4.47
C THR A 39 -7.03 0.55 3.07
N PRO A 40 -6.72 1.30 1.98
CA PRO A 40 -7.17 0.92 0.64
C PRO A 40 -6.66 -0.44 0.17
N GLN A 41 -5.43 -0.83 0.55
CA GLN A 41 -4.89 -2.15 0.24
C GLN A 41 -5.65 -3.26 0.94
N LEU A 42 -6.01 -3.08 2.22
CA LEU A 42 -6.85 -4.04 2.94
C LEU A 42 -8.19 -4.23 2.22
N HIS A 43 -8.88 -3.15 1.84
CA HIS A 43 -10.14 -3.23 1.10
C HIS A 43 -9.97 -3.96 -0.25
N TYR A 44 -8.87 -3.72 -0.96
CA TYR A 44 -8.56 -4.43 -2.19
C TYR A 44 -8.37 -5.95 -1.97
N ILE A 45 -7.57 -6.33 -0.98
CA ILE A 45 -7.31 -7.75 -0.65
C ILE A 45 -8.61 -8.48 -0.34
N VAL A 46 -9.47 -7.88 0.49
CA VAL A 46 -10.78 -8.45 0.83
C VAL A 46 -11.63 -8.65 -0.42
N LYS A 47 -11.70 -7.64 -1.30
CA LYS A 47 -12.45 -7.73 -2.56
C LYS A 47 -11.90 -8.84 -3.46
N ALA A 48 -10.58 -8.89 -3.66
CA ALA A 48 -9.94 -9.87 -4.55
C ALA A 48 -10.20 -11.31 -4.08
N ILE A 49 -10.07 -11.58 -2.79
CA ILE A 49 -10.37 -12.90 -2.20
C ILE A 49 -11.83 -13.30 -2.45
N ASN A 50 -12.78 -12.40 -2.21
CA ASN A 50 -14.20 -12.69 -2.38
C ASN A 50 -14.60 -12.86 -3.86
N GLU A 51 -13.92 -12.17 -4.77
CA GLU A 51 -14.11 -12.33 -6.22
C GLU A 51 -13.33 -13.52 -6.79
N LYS A 52 -12.63 -14.31 -5.96
CA LYS A 52 -11.72 -15.40 -6.36
C LYS A 52 -10.67 -14.95 -7.38
N LYS A 53 -10.32 -13.66 -7.33
CA LYS A 53 -9.21 -13.12 -8.11
C LYS A 53 -7.92 -13.38 -7.34
N PRO A 54 -6.80 -13.58 -8.05
CA PRO A 54 -5.51 -13.56 -7.40
C PRO A 54 -5.40 -12.29 -6.55
N VAL A 55 -4.96 -12.43 -5.31
CA VAL A 55 -4.40 -11.30 -4.56
C VAL A 55 -3.04 -11.03 -5.20
N ASP A 56 -3.08 -10.51 -6.43
CA ASP A 56 -1.90 -10.08 -7.17
C ASP A 56 -1.16 -9.03 -6.35
N ASP A 57 0.12 -8.84 -6.64
CA ASP A 57 0.89 -7.73 -6.11
C ASP A 57 0.14 -6.42 -6.38
N TYR A 58 -0.39 -5.80 -5.32
CA TYR A 58 -1.15 -4.56 -5.39
C TYR A 58 -0.41 -3.48 -6.18
N ILE A 59 0.93 -3.49 -6.14
CA ILE A 59 1.81 -2.61 -6.92
C ILE A 59 1.60 -2.79 -8.42
N GLN A 60 1.44 -4.02 -8.92
CA GLN A 60 1.18 -4.28 -10.34
C GLN A 60 -0.19 -3.75 -10.78
N GLN A 61 -1.20 -3.90 -9.92
CA GLN A 61 -2.54 -3.39 -10.20
C GLN A 61 -2.57 -1.87 -10.18
N PHE A 62 -1.86 -1.26 -9.24
CA PHE A 62 -1.66 0.18 -9.20
C PHE A 62 -0.90 0.68 -10.44
N ARG A 63 0.13 -0.05 -10.91
CA ARG A 63 0.85 0.26 -12.16
C ARG A 63 -0.09 0.22 -13.36
N ARG A 64 -0.86 -0.85 -13.54
CA ARG A 64 -1.85 -0.97 -14.64
C ARG A 64 -2.89 0.15 -14.59
N ALA A 65 -3.33 0.54 -13.39
CA ALA A 65 -4.27 1.64 -13.22
C ALA A 65 -3.64 2.98 -13.61
N LEU A 66 -2.37 3.22 -13.26
CA LEU A 66 -1.64 4.43 -13.62
C LEU A 66 -1.40 4.51 -15.13
N GLU A 67 -1.00 3.40 -15.77
CA GLU A 67 -0.81 3.32 -17.23
C GLU A 67 -2.10 3.69 -17.97
N LYS A 68 -3.22 3.07 -17.59
CA LYS A 68 -4.53 3.44 -18.15
C LYS A 68 -4.88 4.90 -17.88
N SER A 69 -4.60 5.40 -16.68
CA SER A 69 -4.84 6.80 -16.32
C SER A 69 -4.04 7.77 -17.19
N ARG A 70 -2.80 7.42 -17.58
CA ARG A 70 -1.98 8.20 -18.51
C ARG A 70 -2.57 8.24 -19.92
N GLU A 71 -3.15 7.13 -20.40
CA GLU A 71 -3.87 7.09 -21.68
C GLU A 71 -5.06 8.07 -21.69
N PHE A 72 -5.78 8.21 -20.56
CA PHE A 72 -6.89 9.17 -20.44
C PHE A 72 -6.44 10.64 -20.37
N LEU A 73 -5.22 10.90 -19.91
CA LEU A 73 -4.74 12.26 -19.64
C LEU A 73 -4.04 12.92 -20.86
N ASN A 74 -3.92 12.23 -22.00
CA ASN A 74 -3.22 12.72 -23.21
C ASN A 74 -1.89 13.41 -22.88
N ILE A 75 -1.11 12.84 -21.95
CA ILE A 75 0.16 13.42 -21.51
C ILE A 75 1.16 13.27 -22.65
N GLU A 76 1.54 14.38 -23.29
CA GLU A 76 2.62 14.42 -24.26
C GLU A 76 3.94 13.96 -23.60
N GLU A 77 4.59 12.93 -24.16
CA GLU A 77 5.81 12.30 -23.63
C GLU A 77 6.99 13.28 -23.44
N ASN A 78 6.90 14.49 -24.01
CA ASN A 78 7.97 15.49 -24.03
C ASN A 78 7.71 16.77 -23.21
N LYS A 79 6.67 16.81 -22.36
CA LYS A 79 6.50 17.93 -21.42
C LYS A 79 7.43 17.76 -20.22
N ASN A 80 8.20 18.80 -19.90
CA ASN A 80 8.92 18.92 -18.63
C ASN A 80 7.91 18.89 -17.48
N LEU A 81 7.67 17.71 -16.92
CA LEU A 81 6.82 17.54 -15.75
C LEU A 81 7.54 18.10 -14.53
N SER A 82 6.85 18.96 -13.79
CA SER A 82 7.38 19.45 -12.51
C SER A 82 7.52 18.29 -11.51
N PRO A 83 8.54 18.32 -10.64
CA PRO A 83 8.70 17.29 -9.62
C PRO A 83 7.49 17.26 -8.67
N LEU A 84 7.04 16.04 -8.32
CA LEU A 84 6.01 15.82 -7.32
C LEU A 84 6.67 15.58 -5.96
N TYR A 85 6.36 16.43 -4.99
CA TYR A 85 6.76 16.24 -3.59
C TYR A 85 5.60 15.64 -2.82
N LEU A 86 5.83 14.51 -2.16
CA LEU A 86 4.81 13.79 -1.42
C LEU A 86 5.22 13.65 0.05
N ASP A 87 4.51 14.35 0.93
CA ASP A 87 4.57 14.09 2.37
C ASP A 87 3.76 12.83 2.68
N CYS A 88 4.43 11.80 3.17
CA CYS A 88 3.82 10.52 3.52
C CYS A 88 3.42 10.43 5.01
N ALA A 89 3.48 11.55 5.75
CA ALA A 89 3.10 11.67 7.16
C ALA A 89 3.78 10.66 8.09
N ASN A 90 4.97 10.15 7.70
CA ASN A 90 5.69 9.06 8.38
C ASN A 90 4.84 7.78 8.60
N GLY A 91 3.78 7.60 7.82
CA GLY A 91 2.86 6.47 7.94
C GLY A 91 3.20 5.33 6.99
N VAL A 92 2.41 4.26 7.06
CA VAL A 92 2.53 3.06 6.23
C VAL A 92 2.55 3.34 4.72
N GLY A 93 1.95 4.45 4.27
CA GLY A 93 1.98 4.87 2.86
C GLY A 93 3.39 5.14 2.33
N SER A 94 4.30 5.61 3.19
CA SER A 94 5.71 5.86 2.82
C SER A 94 6.42 4.59 2.34
N LEU A 95 6.17 3.45 3.02
CA LEU A 95 6.76 2.16 2.69
C LEU A 95 6.31 1.68 1.31
N TRP A 96 5.02 1.85 0.99
CA TRP A 96 4.44 1.40 -0.26
C TRP A 96 4.78 2.29 -1.44
N ILE A 97 4.81 3.61 -1.27
CA ILE A 97 5.20 4.50 -2.36
C ILE A 97 6.69 4.37 -2.66
N ALA A 98 7.55 4.22 -1.64
CA ALA A 98 8.98 3.95 -1.83
C ALA A 98 9.18 2.65 -2.63
N LYS A 99 8.54 1.55 -2.20
CA LYS A 99 8.59 0.27 -2.91
C LYS A 99 8.06 0.37 -4.34
N TYR A 100 6.96 1.10 -4.56
CA TYR A 100 6.44 1.36 -5.90
C TYR A 100 7.46 2.11 -6.76
N LEU A 101 8.05 3.19 -6.26
CA LEU A 101 9.01 4.01 -6.99
C LEU A 101 10.28 3.22 -7.33
N GLU A 102 10.85 2.49 -6.37
CA GLU A 102 12.01 1.62 -6.57
C GLU A 102 11.75 0.57 -7.65
N ASN A 103 10.62 -0.13 -7.58
CA ASN A 103 10.24 -1.14 -8.56
C ASN A 103 10.05 -0.59 -9.99
N ASN A 104 9.87 0.73 -10.13
CA ASN A 104 9.70 1.40 -11.42
C ASN A 104 10.90 2.28 -11.79
N GLY A 105 12.05 2.10 -11.14
CA GLY A 105 13.31 2.77 -11.49
C GLY A 105 13.38 4.25 -11.10
N PHE A 106 12.49 4.73 -10.22
CA PHE A 106 12.54 6.09 -9.69
C PHE A 106 13.46 6.15 -8.47
N ILE A 107 14.32 7.18 -8.41
CA ILE A 107 15.16 7.45 -7.25
C ILE A 107 14.33 8.22 -6.21
N CYS A 108 13.95 7.54 -5.12
CA CYS A 108 13.32 8.19 -3.98
C CYS A 108 14.39 8.97 -3.19
N LYS A 109 14.49 10.28 -3.41
CA LYS A 109 15.31 11.15 -2.56
C LYS A 109 14.49 11.52 -1.35
N ASN A 110 14.86 11.04 -0.17
CA ASN A 110 14.27 11.50 1.09
C ASN A 110 14.48 13.01 1.19
N GLY A 111 13.40 13.78 1.27
CA GLY A 111 13.38 15.25 1.13
C GLY A 111 14.08 16.05 2.24
N LEU A 112 14.99 15.45 2.99
CA LEU A 112 15.83 16.14 3.98
C LEU A 112 17.21 16.55 3.44
N ASP A 113 17.55 16.22 2.19
CA ASP A 113 18.74 16.76 1.52
C ASP A 113 18.48 18.19 1.02
N VAL A 114 18.20 19.09 1.97
CA VAL A 114 18.28 20.55 1.80
C VAL A 114 19.74 21.00 1.91
N THR A 115 20.66 20.38 1.19
CA THR A 115 21.90 21.07 0.84
C THR A 115 21.57 22.09 -0.23
N LYS A 116 21.26 23.31 0.22
CA LYS A 116 21.33 24.53 -0.59
C LYS A 116 22.65 24.51 -1.37
N LYS A 117 22.56 24.54 -2.70
CA LYS A 117 23.61 25.11 -3.54
C LYS A 117 23.31 26.59 -3.73
#